data_AF-A0A7W5TAU1-F1
#
_entry.id   AF-A0A7W5TAU1-F1
#
_cell.length_a   1.000
_cell.length_b   1.000
_cell.length_c   1.000
_cell.angle_alpha   90.00
_cell.angle_beta   90.00
_cell.angle_gamma   90.00
#
_symmetry.space_group_name_H-M   'P 1'
#
loop_
_entity.id
_entity.type
_entity.pdbx_description
1 polymer ?
#
loop_
_entity_poly.entity_id
_entity_poly.type
_entity_poly.pdbx_seq_one_letter_code
_entity_poly.pdbx_strand_id
1 'polypeptide(L)'
;MRPAFDAGVALTRLDERIARSLVGAGWIERQSFADACASLWIDGELVHLEDLVLHDATRDIRTPTHELTIARDVLRTRRRIAGQSPDWTLSAEGIRTLRKTAEITPVGADEAEAVGAIVPAGAIDREGKGVDFH
;
A
#
# COMPACT_ATOMS: atom_id res chain seq x y z
N MET A 1 30.11 6.22 0.46
CA MET A 1 28.98 5.38 0.94
C MET A 1 28.33 5.85 2.24
N ARG A 2 28.93 6.76 3.03
CA ARG A 2 28.35 7.23 4.32
C ARG A 2 26.86 7.60 4.28
N PRO A 3 26.33 8.35 3.29
CA PRO A 3 24.91 8.70 3.24
C PRO A 3 23.95 7.49 3.19
N ALA A 4 24.31 6.43 2.47
CA ALA A 4 23.48 5.23 2.37
C ALA A 4 23.44 4.45 3.70
N PHE A 5 24.56 4.42 4.43
CA PHE A 5 24.63 3.80 5.75
C PHE A 5 23.81 4.58 6.79
N ASP A 6 23.91 5.91 6.78
CA ASP A 6 23.16 6.77 7.70
C ASP A 6 21.64 6.61 7.48
N ALA A 7 21.21 6.53 6.21
CA ALA A 7 19.82 6.25 5.85
C ALA A 7 19.37 4.86 6.32
N GLY A 8 20.20 3.83 6.11
CA GLY A 8 19.91 2.48 6.58
C GLY A 8 19.71 2.41 8.10
N VAL A 9 20.61 3.05 8.87
CA VAL A 9 20.48 3.13 10.33
C VAL A 9 19.22 3.86 10.77
N ALA A 10 18.86 4.96 10.09
CA ALA A 10 17.65 5.70 10.39
C ALA A 10 16.38 4.87 10.13
N LEU A 11 16.33 4.14 9.01
CA LEU A 11 15.22 3.26 8.65
C LEU A 11 15.05 2.13 9.67
N THR A 12 16.12 1.40 10.00
CA THR A 12 16.04 0.31 11.00
C THR A 12 15.54 0.81 12.37
N ARG A 13 15.96 2.01 12.79
CA ARG A 13 15.47 2.62 14.04
C ARG A 13 14.00 3.02 13.96
N LEU A 14 13.55 3.48 12.80
CA LEU A 14 12.15 3.82 12.58
C LEU A 14 11.29 2.55 12.62
N ASP A 15 11.69 1.49 11.93
CA ASP A 15 10.99 0.21 11.87
C ASP A 15 10.80 -0.38 13.28
N GLU A 16 11.88 -0.41 14.07
CA GLU A 16 11.83 -0.93 15.44
C GLU A 16 10.87 -0.11 16.34
N ARG A 17 10.83 1.22 16.15
CA ARG A 17 9.93 2.09 16.92
C ARG A 17 8.47 1.89 16.53
N ILE A 18 8.19 1.76 15.23
CA ILE A 18 6.83 1.54 14.75
C ILE A 18 6.32 0.18 15.21
N ALA A 19 7.15 -0.87 15.11
CA ALA A 19 6.79 -2.22 15.51
C ALA A 19 6.41 -2.35 17.00
N ARG A 20 7.00 -1.52 17.88
CA ARG A 20 6.70 -1.49 19.32
C ARG A 20 5.62 -0.49 19.72
N SER A 21 5.10 0.29 18.79
CA SER A 21 4.20 1.40 19.09
C SER A 21 2.73 0.98 19.04
N LEU A 22 1.97 1.35 20.07
CA LEU A 22 0.50 1.19 20.09
C LEU A 22 -0.20 2.00 19.00
N VAL A 23 0.47 3.03 18.44
CA VAL A 23 -0.07 3.89 17.37
C VAL A 23 0.59 3.61 16.02
N GLY A 24 1.36 2.52 15.89
CA GLY A 24 2.07 2.17 14.65
C GLY A 24 1.14 2.01 13.45
N ALA A 25 0.00 1.34 13.63
CA ALA A 25 -1.02 1.20 12.58
C ALA A 25 -1.53 2.56 12.09
N GLY A 26 -1.89 3.46 13.01
CA GLY A 26 -2.34 4.80 12.66
C GLY A 26 -1.25 5.66 12.01
N TRP A 27 0.02 5.43 12.33
CA TRP A 27 1.13 6.08 11.63
C TRP A 27 1.22 5.60 10.17
N ILE A 28 1.13 4.29 9.92
CA ILE A 28 1.17 3.70 8.56
C ILE A 28 -0.01 4.20 7.71
N GLU A 29 -1.21 4.28 8.31
CA GLU A 29 -2.39 4.81 7.62
C GLU A 29 -2.19 6.25 7.15
N ARG A 30 -1.73 7.14 8.05
CA ARG A 30 -1.44 8.55 7.70
C ARG A 30 -0.29 8.69 6.73
N GLN A 31 0.74 7.85 6.86
CA GLN A 31 1.88 7.84 5.94
C GLN A 31 1.45 7.50 4.52
N SER A 32 0.46 6.63 4.34
CA SER A 32 -0.07 6.27 3.01
C SER A 32 -0.72 7.47 2.30
N PHE A 33 -1.41 8.35 3.04
CA PHE A 33 -1.95 9.60 2.48
C PHE A 33 -0.83 10.58 2.11
N ALA A 34 0.14 10.77 3.01
CA ALA A 34 1.29 11.65 2.74
C ALA A 34 2.10 11.18 1.52
N ASP A 35 2.31 9.88 1.38
CA ASP A 35 3.00 9.27 0.23
C ASP A 35 2.23 9.50 -1.08
N ALA A 36 0.91 9.36 -1.07
CA ALA A 36 0.08 9.64 -2.25
C ALA A 36 0.16 11.11 -2.67
N CYS A 37 0.01 12.06 -1.73
CA CYS A 37 0.17 13.49 -2.01
C CYS A 37 1.58 13.82 -2.54
N ALA A 38 2.62 13.20 -1.95
CA ALA A 38 4.00 13.41 -2.40
C ALA A 38 4.24 12.85 -3.81
N SER A 39 3.59 11.75 -4.19
CA SER A 39 3.67 11.20 -5.54
C SER A 39 3.14 12.20 -6.58
N LEU A 40 1.96 12.77 -6.33
CA LEU A 40 1.38 13.78 -7.23
C LEU A 40 2.25 15.04 -7.28
N TRP A 41 2.83 15.45 -6.14
CA TRP A 41 3.75 16.56 -6.10
C TRP A 41 5.00 16.36 -6.97
N ILE A 42 5.55 15.13 -7.00
CA ILE A 42 6.67 14.79 -7.88
C ILE A 42 6.27 14.92 -9.36
N ASP A 43 5.02 14.57 -9.69
CA ASP A 43 4.45 14.71 -11.03
C ASP A 43 4.05 16.16 -11.38
N GLY A 44 4.21 17.10 -10.44
CA GLY A 44 3.90 18.52 -10.61
C GLY A 44 2.47 18.91 -10.23
N GLU A 45 1.69 17.97 -9.69
CA GLU A 45 0.30 18.16 -9.31
C GLU A 45 0.15 18.40 -7.81
N LEU A 46 -0.81 19.24 -7.43
CA LEU A 46 -1.09 19.55 -6.03
C LEU A 46 -2.42 18.91 -5.60
N VAL A 47 -2.37 18.07 -4.58
CA VAL A 47 -3.55 17.47 -3.96
C VAL A 47 -3.55 17.79 -2.47
N HIS A 48 -4.63 18.41 -1.99
CA HIS A 48 -4.83 18.64 -0.56
C HIS A 48 -5.06 17.32 0.17
N LEU A 49 -4.36 17.13 1.29
CA LEU A 49 -4.49 15.91 2.08
C LEU A 49 -5.92 15.75 2.62
N GLU A 50 -6.56 16.85 2.99
CA GLU A 50 -7.94 16.85 3.49
C GLU A 50 -8.92 16.36 2.42
N ASP A 51 -8.77 16.83 1.18
CA ASP A 51 -9.61 16.41 0.05
C ASP A 51 -9.40 14.92 -0.24
N LEU A 52 -8.15 14.43 -0.19
CA LEU A 52 -7.85 12.99 -0.36
C LEU A 52 -8.44 12.13 0.77
N VAL A 53 -8.39 12.60 2.02
CA VAL A 53 -9.00 11.91 3.17
C VAL A 53 -10.52 11.86 3.04
N LEU A 54 -11.15 12.96 2.64
CA LEU A 54 -12.60 13.01 2.43
C LEU A 54 -13.03 12.13 1.26
N HIS A 55 -12.29 12.16 0.15
CA HIS A 55 -12.56 11.34 -1.02
C HIS A 55 -12.36 9.84 -0.74
N ASP A 56 -11.34 9.46 0.05
CA ASP A 56 -11.17 8.07 0.52
C ASP A 56 -12.40 7.58 1.29
N ALA A 57 -12.98 8.46 2.11
CA ALA A 57 -14.14 8.17 2.93
C ALA A 57 -15.49 8.35 2.23
N THR A 58 -15.52 8.62 0.91
CA THR A 58 -16.73 8.95 0.12
C THR A 58 -17.54 10.13 0.71
N ARG A 59 -16.83 11.11 1.27
CA ARG A 59 -17.38 12.31 1.92
C ARG A 59 -16.96 13.59 1.21
N ASP A 60 -16.89 13.54 -0.11
CA ASP A 60 -16.55 14.68 -0.94
C ASP A 60 -17.49 15.87 -0.67
N ILE A 61 -16.90 17.03 -0.43
CA ILE A 61 -17.63 18.30 -0.25
C ILE A 61 -17.64 19.16 -1.51
N ARG A 62 -16.90 18.74 -2.54
CA ARG A 62 -16.79 19.36 -3.87
C ARG A 62 -16.69 18.25 -4.91
N THR A 63 -16.95 18.55 -6.17
CA THR A 63 -16.72 17.60 -7.27
C THR A 63 -15.24 17.17 -7.30
N PRO A 64 -14.92 15.86 -7.30
CA PRO A 64 -13.54 15.39 -7.34
C PRO A 64 -12.79 15.86 -8.58
N THR A 65 -11.53 16.27 -8.40
CA THR A 65 -10.65 16.61 -9.53
C THR A 65 -10.00 15.35 -10.10
N HIS A 66 -9.40 15.48 -11.28
CA HIS A 66 -8.70 14.36 -11.92
C HIS A 66 -7.50 13.90 -11.09
N GLU A 67 -6.73 14.86 -10.58
CA GLU A 67 -5.54 14.65 -9.75
C GLU A 67 -5.92 13.99 -8.41
N LEU A 68 -7.07 14.36 -7.83
CA LEU A 68 -7.62 13.72 -6.64
C LEU A 68 -7.97 12.24 -6.87
N THR A 69 -8.51 11.94 -8.06
CA THR A 69 -8.81 10.56 -8.47
C THR A 69 -7.53 9.74 -8.64
N ILE A 70 -6.49 10.32 -9.24
CA ILE A 70 -5.18 9.66 -9.38
C ILE A 70 -4.54 9.42 -7.99
N ALA A 71 -4.56 10.43 -7.11
CA ALA A 71 -4.03 10.29 -5.75
C ALA A 71 -4.73 9.17 -4.97
N ARG A 72 -6.04 9.01 -5.17
CA ARG A 72 -6.84 7.93 -4.61
C ARG A 72 -6.39 6.56 -5.10
N ASP A 73 -6.04 6.43 -6.37
CA ASP A 73 -5.50 5.19 -6.94
C ASP A 73 -4.09 4.87 -6.44
N VAL A 74 -3.23 5.88 -6.28
CA VAL A 74 -1.91 5.72 -5.63
C VAL A 74 -2.09 5.22 -4.21
N LEU A 75 -2.95 5.86 -3.41
CA LEU A 75 -3.27 5.46 -2.04
C LEU A 75 -3.75 4.00 -1.97
N ARG A 76 -4.68 3.61 -2.86
CA ARG A 76 -5.21 2.25 -2.94
C ARG A 76 -4.11 1.24 -3.27
N THR A 77 -3.23 1.58 -4.20
CA THR A 77 -2.09 0.74 -4.60
C THR A 77 -1.11 0.54 -3.45
N ARG A 78 -0.78 1.59 -2.69
CA ARG A 78 0.10 1.50 -1.51
C ARG A 78 -0.49 0.62 -0.42
N ARG A 79 -1.78 0.79 -0.10
CA ARG A 79 -2.48 -0.07 0.87
C ARG A 79 -2.55 -1.53 0.41
N ARG A 80 -2.74 -1.78 -0.89
CA ARG A 80 -2.66 -3.15 -1.45
C ARG A 80 -1.29 -3.76 -1.23
N ILE A 81 -0.21 -3.04 -1.55
CA ILE A 81 1.16 -3.53 -1.34
C ILE A 81 1.40 -3.85 0.15
N ALA A 82 0.98 -2.97 1.06
CA ALA A 82 1.16 -3.15 2.50
C ALA A 82 0.38 -4.35 3.07
N GLY A 83 -0.74 -4.73 2.44
CA GLY A 83 -1.56 -5.87 2.85
C GLY A 83 -1.13 -7.22 2.23
N GLN A 84 -0.11 -7.25 1.38
CA GLN A 84 0.38 -8.45 0.72
C GLN A 84 1.61 -9.03 1.42
N SER A 85 1.96 -10.28 1.09
CA SER A 85 3.21 -10.89 1.55
C SER A 85 4.42 -10.07 1.05
N PRO A 86 5.52 -9.94 1.83
CA PRO A 86 6.67 -9.10 1.45
C PRO A 86 7.32 -9.46 0.10
N ASP A 87 7.24 -10.72 -0.32
CA ASP A 87 7.76 -11.24 -1.59
C ASP A 87 6.82 -10.99 -2.79
N TRP A 88 5.54 -10.70 -2.54
CA TRP A 88 4.53 -10.55 -3.58
C TRP A 88 4.85 -9.43 -4.56
N THR A 89 5.25 -8.26 -4.08
CA THR A 89 5.45 -7.04 -4.88
C THR A 89 6.47 -7.23 -6.00
N LEU A 90 7.51 -8.05 -5.75
CA LEU A 90 8.57 -8.33 -6.72
C LEU A 90 8.33 -9.62 -7.52
N SER A 91 7.24 -10.34 -7.24
CA SER A 91 6.85 -11.53 -7.99
C SER A 91 6.32 -11.15 -9.39
N ALA A 92 6.36 -12.11 -10.31
CA ALA A 92 5.80 -11.93 -11.65
C ALA A 92 4.28 -11.66 -11.62
N GLU A 93 3.55 -12.16 -10.63
CA GLU A 93 2.14 -11.83 -10.44
C GLU A 93 1.97 -10.41 -9.92
N GLY A 94 2.67 -10.05 -8.84
CA GLY A 94 2.59 -8.70 -8.27
C GLY A 94 2.92 -7.61 -9.27
N ILE A 95 3.99 -7.76 -10.05
CA ILE A 95 4.36 -6.79 -11.11
C ILE A 95 3.25 -6.69 -12.17
N ARG A 96 2.65 -7.81 -12.58
CA ARG A 96 1.54 -7.79 -13.56
C ARG A 96 0.29 -7.11 -12.99
N THR A 97 -0.07 -7.38 -11.73
CA THR A 97 -1.20 -6.73 -11.05
C THR A 97 -0.99 -5.22 -10.92
N LEU A 98 0.20 -4.80 -10.51
CA LEU A 98 0.54 -3.39 -10.30
C LEU A 98 0.59 -2.62 -11.62
N ARG A 99 1.13 -3.21 -12.69
CA ARG A 99 1.14 -2.59 -14.02
C ARG A 99 -0.27 -2.41 -14.59
N LYS A 100 -1.14 -3.41 -14.49
CA LYS A 100 -2.55 -3.29 -14.92
C LYS A 100 -3.28 -2.19 -14.17
N THR A 101 -2.96 -1.98 -12.89
CA THR A 101 -3.56 -0.89 -12.11
C THR A 101 -3.13 0.48 -12.65
N ALA A 102 -1.91 0.61 -13.18
CA ALA A 102 -1.44 1.84 -13.85
C ALA A 102 -2.03 2.04 -15.26
N GLU A 103 -2.52 0.99 -15.91
CA GLU A 103 -3.19 1.05 -17.24
C GLU A 103 -4.70 1.33 -17.13
N ILE A 104 -5.30 1.23 -15.93
CA ILE A 104 -6.73 1.49 -15.69
C ILE A 104 -7.04 2.99 -15.55
N THR A 105 -6.06 3.89 -15.70
CA THR A 105 -6.33 5.27 -16.11
C THR A 105 -6.63 5.30 -17.61
N PRO A 106 -7.91 5.10 -17.98
CA PRO A 106 -8.62 6.15 -18.70
C PRO A 106 -10.10 6.30 -18.32
N VAL A 107 -10.54 7.57 -18.28
CA VAL A 107 -11.89 8.11 -18.56
C VAL A 107 -13.10 7.40 -17.93
N GLY A 108 -13.67 8.05 -16.91
CA GLY A 108 -15.11 8.16 -16.72
C GLY A 108 -15.84 6.93 -16.17
N ALA A 109 -16.27 7.04 -14.90
CA ALA A 109 -17.41 6.37 -14.28
C ALA A 109 -17.58 4.86 -14.53
N ASP A 110 -17.27 4.05 -13.51
CA ASP A 110 -18.35 3.29 -12.86
C ASP A 110 -17.95 2.80 -11.46
N GLU A 111 -18.89 2.94 -10.53
CA GLU A 111 -18.85 2.32 -9.21
C GLU A 111 -19.10 0.81 -9.37
N ALA A 112 -18.11 -0.03 -9.06
CA ALA A 112 -18.35 -1.43 -8.73
C ALA A 112 -17.17 -2.02 -7.95
N GLU A 113 -17.36 -2.08 -6.63
CA GLU A 113 -17.01 -3.19 -5.75
C GLU A 113 -15.86 -4.12 -6.21
N ALA A 114 -14.66 -3.87 -5.69
CA ALA A 114 -13.66 -4.93 -5.54
C ALA A 114 -13.32 -5.07 -4.06
N VAL A 115 -14.19 -5.82 -3.38
CA VAL A 115 -13.95 -6.42 -2.07
C VAL A 115 -12.61 -7.13 -2.09
N GLY A 116 -11.79 -6.85 -1.07
CA GLY A 116 -10.47 -7.43 -0.90
C GLY A 116 -10.53 -8.95 -0.80
N ALA A 117 -9.99 -9.63 -1.80
CA ALA A 117 -9.55 -11.00 -1.65
C ALA A 117 -8.15 -10.99 -1.01
N ILE A 118 -8.11 -11.01 0.32
CA ILE A 118 -6.95 -11.52 1.06
C ILE A 118 -7.01 -13.02 0.87
N VAL A 119 -6.09 -13.58 0.08
CA VAL A 119 -5.91 -15.04 -0.01
C VAL A 119 -5.20 -15.49 1.28
N PRO A 120 -5.75 -16.42 2.07
CA PRO A 120 -5.01 -17.00 3.19
C PRO A 120 -3.82 -17.79 2.66
N ALA A 121 -2.64 -17.54 3.22
CA ALA A 121 -1.46 -18.37 2.98
C ALA A 121 -1.77 -19.82 3.41
N GLY A 122 -1.63 -20.74 2.46
CA GLY A 122 -1.92 -22.16 2.65
C GLY A 122 -1.16 -22.78 3.81
N ALA A 123 -1.84 -23.67 4.53
CA ALA A 123 -1.31 -24.48 5.60
C ALA A 123 -0.07 -25.24 5.13
N ILE A 124 1.04 -25.04 5.83
CA ILE A 124 2.19 -25.94 5.77
C ILE A 124 1.84 -27.23 6.51
N ASP A 125 1.53 -28.29 5.78
CA ASP A 125 1.44 -29.63 6.34
C ASP A 125 2.80 -30.01 6.95
N ARG A 126 2.85 -30.14 8.28
CA ARG A 126 3.94 -30.80 8.99
C ARG A 126 3.63 -32.28 9.02
N GLU A 127 4.05 -33.01 8.00
CA GLU A 127 4.08 -34.47 8.04
C GLU A 127 5.23 -34.91 8.96
N GLY A 128 4.88 -35.32 10.18
CA GLY A 128 5.80 -35.91 11.14
C GLY A 128 6.20 -37.31 10.70
N LYS A 129 7.48 -37.52 10.42
CA LYS A 129 8.05 -38.85 10.24
C LYS A 129 8.00 -39.63 11.56
N GLY A 130 7.11 -40.62 11.65
CA GLY A 130 7.22 -41.69 12.62
C GLY A 130 8.40 -42.59 12.27
N VAL A 131 9.38 -42.66 13.17
CA VAL A 131 10.46 -43.64 13.11
C VAL A 131 9.98 -44.90 13.83
N ASP A 132 9.79 -45.98 13.07
CA ASP A 132 9.54 -47.33 13.61
C ASP A 132 10.81 -47.83 14.32
N PHE A 133 10.65 -48.24 15.57
CA PHE A 133 11.57 -49.16 16.25
C PHE A 133 10.82 -50.47 16.49
N HIS A 134 11.23 -51.54 15.79
CA HIS A 134 11.10 -52.89 16.32
C HIS A 134 12.34 -53.72 15.99
#